data_AF-A0A4Y2U859-F1
#
_entry.id   AF-A0A4Y2U859-F1
#
_cell.length_a   1.000
_cell.length_b   1.000
_cell.length_c   1.000
_cell.angle_alpha   90.00
_cell.angle_beta   90.00
_cell.angle_gamma   90.00
#
_symmetry.space_group_name_H-M   'P 1'
#
loop_
_entity.id
_entity.type
_entity.pdbx_description
1 polymer ?
#
loop_
_entity_poly.entity_id
_entity_poly.type
_entity_poly.pdbx_seq_one_letter_code
_entity_poly.pdbx_strand_id
1 'polypeptide(L)'
;MLIGSRNSAINSMVFTTCRLYCSGTKDKIDNLVKKSKVVVFMKGIPENPQCGFSNAVVQILRMHGVEYDSYNVLEDENLRQ
;
A
#
# COMPACT_ATOMS: atom_id res chain seq x y z
N MET A 1 -15.71 37.56 18.61
CA MET A 1 -15.07 38.76 18.02
C MET A 1 -13.64 38.37 17.67
N LEU A 2 -13.27 38.53 16.40
CA LEU A 2 -11.99 38.19 15.80
C LEU A 2 -10.83 38.90 16.52
N ILE A 3 -9.65 38.27 16.62
CA ILE A 3 -8.43 38.63 15.86
C ILE A 3 -7.24 37.72 16.22
N GLY A 4 -6.52 37.25 15.20
CA GLY A 4 -5.22 36.60 15.35
C GLY A 4 -4.05 37.55 15.10
N SER A 5 -2.84 37.15 15.56
CA SER A 5 -1.53 37.32 14.90
C SER A 5 -0.44 36.77 15.85
N ARG A 6 0.23 35.66 15.51
CA ARG A 6 1.39 35.47 14.61
C ARG A 6 2.72 35.44 15.38
N ASN A 7 3.37 34.28 15.29
CA ASN A 7 4.82 34.03 15.27
C ASN A 7 5.69 34.39 16.49
N SER A 8 5.80 33.41 17.38
CA SER A 8 7.11 32.87 17.77
C SER A 8 7.11 31.36 17.47
N ALA A 9 6.95 31.07 16.17
CA ALA A 9 7.23 29.78 15.57
C ALA A 9 8.72 29.76 15.22
N ILE A 10 9.49 28.81 15.74
CA ILE A 10 10.58 28.15 14.98
C ILE A 10 10.97 26.79 15.59
N ASN A 11 10.79 26.55 16.91
CA ASN A 11 11.41 25.38 17.55
C ASN A 11 10.48 24.19 17.89
N SER A 12 9.15 24.32 17.80
CA SER A 12 8.21 23.18 18.02
C SER A 12 7.63 22.63 16.70
N MET A 13 7.73 23.40 15.62
CA MET A 13 7.09 23.08 14.34
C MET A 13 7.88 22.07 13.49
N VAL A 14 9.17 21.82 13.77
CA VAL A 14 9.98 20.83 13.02
C VAL A 14 9.87 19.42 13.63
N PHE A 15 9.61 19.28 14.94
CA PHE A 15 9.45 17.97 15.58
C PHE A 15 8.04 17.38 15.43
N THR A 16 7.02 18.23 15.32
CA THR A 16 5.62 17.75 15.23
C THR A 16 5.15 17.50 13.80
N THR A 17 5.69 18.19 12.80
CA THR A 17 5.24 18.05 11.39
C THR A 17 5.93 16.92 10.61
N CYS A 18 6.98 16.29 11.15
CA CYS A 18 7.58 15.11 10.53
C CYS A 18 6.71 13.82 10.66
N ARG A 19 5.60 13.88 11.43
CA ARG A 19 4.67 12.74 11.59
C ARG A 19 3.52 12.71 10.57
N LEU A 20 3.45 13.66 9.64
CA LEU A 20 2.30 13.90 8.77
C LEU A 20 2.44 13.37 7.34
N TYR A 21 3.40 12.48 7.05
CA TYR A 21 3.64 12.02 5.67
C TYR A 21 3.60 10.50 5.44
N CYS A 22 3.05 9.67 6.34
CA CYS A 22 3.08 8.21 6.11
C CYS A 22 1.97 7.40 6.81
N SER A 23 0.70 7.73 6.59
CA SER A 23 -0.43 6.88 7.03
C SER A 23 -1.49 6.57 5.96
N GLY A 24 -1.49 7.22 4.79
CA GLY A 24 -2.56 7.01 3.80
C GLY A 24 -2.57 5.62 3.15
N THR A 25 -1.40 4.99 2.98
CA THR A 25 -1.27 3.69 2.31
C THR A 25 -1.46 2.50 3.26
N LYS A 26 -0.97 2.61 4.50
CA LYS A 26 -1.03 1.52 5.49
C LYS A 26 -2.46 1.14 5.82
N ASP A 27 -3.32 2.13 6.06
CA ASP A 27 -4.74 1.92 6.34
C ASP A 27 -5.46 1.23 5.16
N LYS A 28 -5.06 1.52 3.92
CA LYS A 28 -5.62 0.87 2.73
C LYS A 28 -5.18 -0.59 2.65
N ILE A 29 -3.88 -0.88 2.83
CA ILE A 29 -3.35 -2.24 2.82
C ILE A 29 -3.98 -3.07 3.94
N ASP A 30 -4.11 -2.51 5.14
CA ASP A 30 -4.71 -3.19 6.29
C ASP A 30 -6.16 -3.60 6.02
N ASN A 31 -6.94 -2.76 5.34
CA ASN A 31 -8.31 -3.08 4.96
C ASN A 31 -8.37 -4.16 3.87
N LEU A 32 -7.43 -4.15 2.90
CA LEU A 32 -7.35 -5.15 1.84
C LEU A 32 -6.96 -6.53 2.39
N VAL A 33 -5.96 -6.59 3.27
CA VAL A 33 -5.51 -7.85 3.89
C VAL A 33 -6.57 -8.43 4.83
N LYS A 34 -7.39 -7.60 5.50
CA LYS A 34 -8.49 -8.09 6.34
C LYS A 34 -9.66 -8.69 5.57
N LYS A 35 -9.83 -8.30 4.29
CA LYS A 35 -10.97 -8.75 3.47
C LYS A 35 -10.80 -10.18 2.96
N SER A 36 -9.55 -10.60 2.76
CA SER A 36 -9.24 -11.81 2.00
C SER A 36 -8.22 -12.67 2.73
N LYS A 37 -8.43 -13.99 2.73
CA LYS A 37 -7.60 -14.94 3.50
C LYS A 37 -6.15 -14.98 2.98
N VAL A 38 -5.97 -14.78 1.68
CA VAL A 38 -4.66 -14.75 1.02
C VAL A 38 -4.69 -13.63 -0.01
N VAL A 39 -3.73 -12.71 0.10
CA VAL A 39 -3.54 -11.60 -0.82
C VAL A 39 -2.14 -11.66 -1.42
N VAL A 40 -2.05 -11.56 -2.74
CA VAL A 40 -0.80 -11.65 -3.49
C VAL A 40 -0.55 -10.35 -4.22
N PHE A 41 0.55 -9.68 -3.87
CA PHE A 41 1.02 -8.51 -4.57
C PHE A 41 2.01 -8.95 -5.65
N MET A 42 1.68 -8.72 -6.91
CA MET A 42 2.47 -9.19 -8.05
C MET A 42 2.56 -8.15 -9.16
N LYS A 43 3.48 -8.38 -10.11
CA LYS A 43 3.63 -7.55 -11.31
C LYS A 43 2.78 -8.12 -12.44
N GLY A 44 1.75 -7.39 -12.83
CA GLY A 44 0.72 -7.86 -13.76
C GLY A 44 -0.42 -8.59 -13.05
N ILE A 45 -1.19 -9.35 -13.83
CA ILE A 45 -2.38 -10.09 -13.39
C ILE A 45 -2.13 -11.60 -13.48
N PRO A 46 -2.86 -12.43 -12.72
CA PRO A 46 -2.65 -13.88 -12.72
C PRO A 46 -2.91 -14.54 -14.09
N GLU A 47 -3.73 -13.93 -14.95
CA GLU A 47 -3.91 -14.39 -16.35
C GLU A 47 -2.71 -14.05 -17.24
N ASN A 48 -1.97 -12.98 -16.92
CA ASN A 48 -0.84 -12.49 -17.71
C ASN A 48 0.27 -11.91 -16.81
N PRO A 49 1.11 -12.75 -16.18
CA PRO A 49 2.17 -12.30 -15.29
C PRO A 49 3.31 -11.65 -16.09
N GLN A 50 3.73 -10.45 -15.68
CA GLN A 50 4.76 -9.67 -16.39
C GLN A 50 6.19 -9.94 -15.90
N CYS A 51 6.37 -10.92 -15.01
CA CYS A 51 7.66 -11.28 -14.44
C CYS A 51 7.73 -12.79 -14.15
N GLY A 52 8.88 -13.42 -14.41
CA GLY A 52 9.07 -14.85 -14.16
C GLY A 52 8.83 -15.27 -12.71
N PHE A 53 9.18 -14.40 -11.76
CA PHE A 53 8.90 -14.63 -10.34
C PHE A 53 7.39 -14.62 -10.05
N SER A 54 6.66 -13.64 -10.59
CA SER A 54 5.22 -13.54 -10.45
C SER A 54 4.50 -14.75 -11.09
N ASN A 55 5.01 -15.27 -12.21
CA ASN A 55 4.48 -16.49 -12.81
C ASN A 55 4.68 -17.72 -11.91
N ALA A 56 5.87 -17.89 -11.32
CA ALA A 56 6.15 -19.01 -10.41
C ALA A 56 5.19 -19.04 -9.20
N VAL A 57 4.92 -17.87 -8.59
CA VAL A 57 3.99 -17.75 -7.47
C VAL A 57 2.57 -18.16 -7.86
N VAL A 58 2.07 -17.69 -9.02
CA VAL A 58 0.74 -18.05 -9.54
C VAL A 58 0.65 -19.56 -9.83
N GLN A 59 1.70 -20.16 -10.40
CA GLN A 59 1.73 -21.60 -10.67
C GLN A 59 1.62 -22.43 -9.38
N ILE A 60 2.39 -22.07 -8.35
CA ILE A 60 2.35 -22.76 -7.05
C ILE A 60 0.96 -22.64 -6.41
N LEU A 61 0.39 -21.43 -6.37
CA LEU A 61 -0.92 -21.21 -5.79
C LEU A 61 -2.03 -21.95 -6.54
N ARG A 62 -1.95 -22.01 -7.87
CA ARG A 62 -2.86 -22.77 -8.73
C ARG A 62 -2.75 -24.28 -8.47
N MET A 63 -1.54 -24.80 -8.31
CA MET A 63 -1.32 -26.21 -8.00
C MET A 63 -1.91 -26.61 -6.64
N HIS A 64 -1.86 -25.71 -5.66
CA HIS A 64 -2.46 -25.94 -4.34
C HIS A 64 -3.97 -25.63 -4.28
N GLY A 65 -4.57 -25.12 -5.36
CA GLY A 65 -6.00 -24.81 -5.43
C GLY A 65 -6.44 -23.75 -4.41
N VAL A 66 -5.53 -22.86 -4.02
CA VAL A 66 -5.81 -21.81 -3.02
C VAL A 66 -6.51 -20.64 -3.72
N GLU A 67 -7.64 -20.20 -3.19
CA GLU A 67 -8.27 -18.94 -3.60
C GLU A 67 -7.47 -17.77 -3.01
N TYR A 68 -7.02 -16.87 -3.88
CA TYR A 68 -6.26 -15.68 -3.49
C TYR A 68 -6.72 -14.47 -4.30
N ASP A 69 -6.64 -13.30 -3.69
CA ASP A 69 -6.82 -12.04 -4.39
C ASP A 69 -5.46 -11.52 -4.87
N SER A 70 -5.38 -11.14 -6.14
CA SER A 70 -4.17 -10.58 -6.74
C SER A 70 -4.30 -9.08 -6.95
N TYR A 71 -3.30 -8.32 -6.53
CA TYR A 71 -3.20 -6.89 -6.78
C TYR A 71 -1.94 -6.56 -7.58
N ASN A 72 -2.11 -5.83 -8.67
CA ASN A 72 -1.02 -5.40 -9.54
C ASN A 72 -0.33 -4.17 -8.94
N VAL A 73 0.94 -4.33 -8.54
CA VAL A 73 1.73 -3.24 -7.95
C VAL A 73 2.17 -2.17 -8.96
N LEU A 74 1.96 -2.40 -10.27
CA LEU A 74 2.26 -1.42 -11.33
C LEU A 74 1.10 -0.44 -11.57
N GLU A 75 -0.12 -0.78 -11.15
CA GLU A 75 -1.30 0.07 -11.37
C GLU A 75 -1.46 1.15 -10.31
N ASP A 76 -0.92 0.93 -9.11
CA ASP A 76 -1.07 1.87 -7.99
C ASP A 76 0.30 2.25 -7.42
N GLU A 77 0.82 3.40 -7.86
CA GLU A 77 2.09 3.98 -7.37
C GLU A 77 2.04 4.25 -5.85
N ASN A 78 0.86 4.37 -5.24
CA ASN A 78 0.69 4.53 -3.80
C ASN A 78 1.04 3.25 -3.02
N LEU A 79 0.92 2.06 -3.64
CA LEU A 79 1.30 0.78 -3.02
C LEU A 79 2.81 0.51 -3.09
N ARG A 80 3.54 1.28 -3.91
CA ARG A 80 4.96 1.06 -4.21
C ARG A 80 5.92 1.89 -3.35
N GLN A 81 5.41 2.84 -2.56
CA GLN A 81 6.17 3.76 -1.69
C GLN A 81 6.11 3.38 -0.22
#